data_AF-A0A812EYA4-F1
#
_entry.id   AF-A0A812EYA4-F1
#
_cell.length_a   1.000
_cell.length_b   1.000
_cell.length_c   1.000
_cell.angle_alpha   90.00
_cell.angle_beta   90.00
_cell.angle_gamma   90.00
#
_symmetry.space_group_name_H-M   'P 1'
#
loop_
_entity.id
_entity.type
_entity.pdbx_description
1 polymer ?
#
loop_
_entity_poly.entity_id
_entity_poly.type
_entity_poly.pdbx_seq_one_letter_code
_entity_poly.pdbx_strand_id
1 'polypeptide(L)'
;MEKFKVQEIIREELQKVLAHKESLHDGCAACHIIFSLKNKTGTSEQDCADALSEALTTDPKLNEEFIEAIEKIHMIERNMGGTFALRERESKDAYLEAYFANVLEELRADTIKYSQHAVLRKLVLAYISLYLAQTIGVDYHAATEELYYLLRKTDSKNAQIDEIISKIQADQNRF
;
A
#
# COMPACT_ATOMS: atom_id res chain seq x y z
N MET A 1 -12.90 4.22 23.89
CA MET A 1 -13.75 3.12 23.40
C MET A 1 -13.24 1.84 24.03
N GLU A 2 -14.10 0.98 24.56
CA GLU A 2 -13.61 -0.30 25.10
C GLU A 2 -13.06 -1.15 23.94
N LYS A 3 -11.82 -1.59 24.08
CA LYS A 3 -11.07 -2.37 23.08
C LYS A 3 -11.85 -3.57 22.54
N PHE A 4 -12.62 -4.22 23.41
CA PHE A 4 -13.47 -5.36 23.08
C PHE A 4 -14.54 -5.01 22.02
N LYS A 5 -15.13 -3.82 22.12
CA LYS A 5 -16.17 -3.34 21.20
C LYS A 5 -15.63 -3.10 19.79
N VAL A 6 -14.37 -2.68 19.65
CA VAL A 6 -13.71 -2.49 18.34
C VAL A 6 -13.50 -3.82 17.64
N GLN A 7 -12.96 -4.80 18.37
CA GLN A 7 -12.69 -6.13 17.85
C GLN A 7 -13.97 -6.84 17.39
N GLU A 8 -15.06 -6.70 18.16
CA GLU A 8 -16.38 -7.22 17.76
C GLU A 8 -16.88 -6.58 16.47
N ILE A 9 -16.82 -5.24 16.36
CA ILE A 9 -17.22 -4.54 15.13
C ILE A 9 -16.39 -5.01 13.93
N ILE A 10 -15.07 -5.14 14.08
CA ILE A 10 -14.19 -5.61 13.00
C ILE A 10 -14.61 -7.01 12.56
N ARG A 11 -14.80 -7.96 13.48
CA ARG A 11 -15.23 -9.32 13.17
C ARG A 11 -16.57 -9.36 12.45
N GLU A 12 -17.56 -8.63 12.96
CA GLU A 12 -18.89 -8.56 12.35
C GLU A 12 -18.83 -8.06 10.90
N GLU A 13 -18.12 -6.96 10.67
CA GLU A 13 -18.02 -6.38 9.33
C GLU A 13 -17.21 -7.27 8.39
N LEU A 14 -16.13 -7.88 8.88
CA LEU A 14 -15.33 -8.83 8.11
C LEU A 14 -16.16 -10.05 7.67
N GLN A 15 -16.99 -10.59 8.55
CA GLN A 15 -17.88 -11.70 8.23
C GLN A 15 -18.95 -11.32 7.20
N LYS A 16 -19.49 -10.10 7.25
CA LYS A 16 -20.42 -9.62 6.22
C LYS A 16 -19.76 -9.54 4.85
N VAL A 17 -18.54 -9.01 4.80
CA VAL A 17 -17.75 -8.90 3.57
C VAL A 17 -17.46 -10.31 3.01
N LEU A 18 -16.94 -11.22 3.84
CA LEU A 18 -16.60 -12.59 3.43
C LEU A 18 -17.82 -13.40 2.97
N ALA A 19 -18.98 -13.16 3.55
CA ALA A 19 -20.25 -13.79 3.17
C ALA A 19 -20.94 -13.11 1.98
N HIS A 20 -20.30 -12.12 1.34
CA HIS A 20 -20.87 -11.29 0.25
C HIS A 20 -22.21 -10.64 0.62
N LYS A 21 -22.43 -10.35 1.91
CA LYS A 21 -23.61 -9.63 2.39
C LYS A 21 -23.45 -8.12 2.29
N GLU A 22 -22.23 -7.66 2.00
CA GLU A 22 -21.89 -6.26 1.77
C GLU A 22 -21.10 -6.13 0.46
N SER A 23 -21.48 -5.17 -0.38
CA SER A 23 -20.76 -4.88 -1.63
C SER A 23 -19.63 -3.89 -1.34
N LEU A 24 -18.39 -4.34 -1.56
CA LEU A 24 -17.24 -3.45 -1.46
C LEU A 24 -17.12 -2.46 -2.63
N HIS A 25 -17.92 -2.61 -3.70
CA HIS A 25 -17.75 -1.87 -4.95
C HIS A 25 -16.26 -1.87 -5.37
N ASP A 26 -15.69 -0.68 -5.63
CA ASP A 26 -14.27 -0.49 -5.93
C ASP A 26 -13.39 -0.32 -4.66
N GLY A 27 -14.00 -0.21 -3.48
CA GLY A 27 -13.32 -0.02 -2.19
C GLY A 27 -12.64 -1.29 -1.67
N CYS A 28 -11.78 -1.17 -0.66
CA CYS A 28 -11.08 -2.31 -0.06
C CYS A 28 -11.77 -2.78 1.24
N ALA A 29 -11.58 -4.03 1.65
CA ALA A 29 -12.19 -4.53 2.90
C ALA A 29 -11.69 -3.77 4.15
N ALA A 30 -10.41 -3.37 4.16
CA ALA A 30 -9.85 -2.53 5.21
C ALA A 30 -10.54 -1.14 5.27
N CYS A 31 -10.75 -0.54 4.10
CA CYS A 31 -11.42 0.74 3.91
C CYS A 31 -12.86 0.67 4.43
N HIS A 32 -13.57 -0.40 4.05
CA HIS A 32 -14.93 -0.69 4.54
C HIS A 32 -14.98 -0.77 6.06
N ILE A 33 -14.03 -1.48 6.68
CA ILE A 33 -13.96 -1.61 8.14
C ILE A 33 -13.70 -0.25 8.79
N ILE A 34 -12.77 0.54 8.28
CA ILE A 34 -12.47 1.89 8.79
C ILE A 34 -13.71 2.78 8.70
N PHE A 35 -14.43 2.78 7.56
CA PHE A 35 -15.67 3.55 7.42
C PHE A 35 -16.80 3.02 8.30
N SER A 36 -16.89 1.71 8.48
CA SER A 36 -17.89 1.11 9.39
C SER A 36 -17.63 1.48 10.84
N LEU A 37 -16.36 1.49 11.27
CA LEU A 37 -15.95 1.98 12.58
C LEU A 37 -16.35 3.45 12.71
N LYS A 38 -15.93 4.31 11.78
CA LYS A 38 -16.27 5.74 11.75
C LYS A 38 -17.77 5.99 11.86
N ASN A 39 -18.59 5.25 11.12
CA ASN A 39 -20.05 5.39 11.13
C ASN A 39 -20.66 4.96 12.48
N LYS A 40 -20.09 3.93 13.14
CA LYS A 40 -20.57 3.45 14.44
C LYS A 40 -20.05 4.25 15.63
N THR A 41 -18.90 4.92 15.51
CA THR A 41 -18.23 5.61 16.62
C THR A 41 -18.31 7.14 16.54
N GLY A 42 -18.52 7.70 15.34
CA GLY A 42 -18.49 9.13 15.10
C GLY A 42 -17.10 9.77 15.18
N THR A 43 -16.02 8.98 15.17
CA THR A 43 -14.62 9.47 15.25
C THR A 43 -14.02 9.75 13.87
N SER A 44 -12.80 10.29 13.81
CA SER A 44 -12.15 10.54 12.52
C SER A 44 -11.73 9.24 11.83
N GLU A 45 -11.46 9.32 10.52
CA GLU A 45 -10.94 8.18 9.75
C GLU A 45 -9.56 7.74 10.25
N GLN A 46 -8.70 8.69 10.61
CA GLN A 46 -7.38 8.43 11.19
C GLN A 46 -7.50 7.67 12.51
N ASP A 47 -8.36 8.13 13.42
CA ASP A 47 -8.57 7.44 14.70
C ASP A 47 -9.08 6.01 14.50
N CYS A 48 -9.90 5.79 13.47
CA CYS A 48 -10.40 4.45 13.14
C CYS A 48 -9.32 3.56 12.52
N ALA A 49 -8.43 4.11 11.69
CA ALA A 49 -7.28 3.40 11.16
C ALA A 49 -6.31 2.99 12.27
N ASP A 50 -6.06 3.89 13.22
CA ASP A 50 -5.22 3.63 14.39
C ASP A 50 -5.86 2.56 15.29
N ALA A 51 -7.17 2.65 15.54
CA ALA A 51 -7.92 1.65 16.32
C ALA A 51 -7.94 0.27 15.66
N LEU A 52 -8.08 0.21 14.33
CA LEU A 52 -7.97 -1.04 13.57
C LEU A 52 -6.57 -1.64 13.74
N SER A 53 -5.53 -0.83 13.54
CA SER A 53 -4.13 -1.26 13.71
C SER A 53 -3.86 -1.80 15.12
N GLU A 54 -4.32 -1.11 16.17
CA GLU A 54 -4.18 -1.56 17.55
C GLU A 54 -4.93 -2.89 17.80
N ALA A 55 -6.16 -3.01 17.30
CA ALA A 55 -6.97 -4.21 17.47
C ALA A 55 -6.30 -5.44 16.83
N LEU A 56 -5.79 -5.30 15.60
CA LEU A 56 -5.07 -6.35 14.88
C LEU A 56 -3.75 -6.70 15.58
N THR A 57 -3.01 -5.70 16.07
CA THR A 57 -1.75 -5.94 16.79
C THR A 57 -1.95 -6.74 18.08
N THR A 58 -3.09 -6.55 18.73
CA THR A 58 -3.33 -7.06 20.10
C THR A 58 -4.17 -8.35 20.14
N ASP A 59 -4.77 -8.74 19.02
CA ASP A 59 -5.51 -9.98 18.86
C ASP A 59 -4.98 -10.74 17.63
N PRO A 60 -4.01 -11.66 17.83
CA PRO A 60 -3.37 -12.37 16.73
C PRO A 60 -4.34 -13.17 15.87
N LYS A 61 -5.41 -13.71 16.47
CA LYS A 61 -6.43 -14.48 15.75
C LYS A 61 -7.23 -13.56 14.82
N LEU A 62 -7.66 -12.40 15.32
CA LEU A 62 -8.32 -11.40 14.49
C LEU A 62 -7.43 -10.91 13.35
N ASN A 63 -6.13 -10.74 13.62
CA ASN A 63 -5.15 -10.36 12.60
C ASN A 63 -5.04 -11.40 11.48
N GLU A 64 -4.97 -12.68 11.82
CA GLU A 64 -4.95 -13.79 10.86
C GLU A 64 -6.23 -13.80 10.01
N GLU A 65 -7.41 -13.76 10.65
CA GLU A 65 -8.71 -13.70 9.96
C GLU A 65 -8.79 -12.49 9.00
N PHE A 66 -8.28 -11.33 9.43
CA PHE A 66 -8.24 -10.10 8.63
C PHE A 66 -7.32 -10.24 7.41
N ILE A 67 -6.11 -10.78 7.59
CA ILE A 67 -5.15 -11.01 6.50
C ILE A 67 -5.74 -11.97 5.47
N GLU A 68 -6.33 -13.09 5.91
CA GLU A 68 -6.98 -14.06 5.02
C GLU A 68 -8.09 -13.43 4.19
N ALA A 69 -8.92 -12.58 4.81
CA ALA A 69 -10.00 -11.92 4.10
C ALA A 69 -9.51 -10.91 3.06
N ILE A 70 -8.52 -10.10 3.40
CA ILE A 70 -7.87 -9.16 2.49
C ILE A 70 -7.26 -9.92 1.31
N GLU A 71 -6.58 -11.03 1.59
CA GLU A 71 -5.96 -11.85 0.57
C GLU A 71 -7.00 -12.49 -0.36
N LYS A 72 -8.07 -13.07 0.19
CA LYS A 72 -9.18 -13.65 -0.59
C LYS A 72 -9.77 -12.60 -1.54
N ILE A 73 -10.04 -11.40 -1.05
CA ILE A 73 -10.70 -10.36 -1.85
C ILE A 73 -9.75 -9.79 -2.90
N HIS A 74 -8.55 -9.34 -2.51
CA HIS A 74 -7.63 -8.68 -3.43
C HIS A 74 -6.95 -9.67 -4.36
N MET A 75 -6.37 -10.73 -3.82
CA MET A 75 -5.50 -11.61 -4.59
C MET A 75 -6.32 -12.59 -5.44
N ILE A 76 -7.45 -13.09 -4.91
CA ILE A 76 -8.25 -14.14 -5.55
C ILE A 76 -9.47 -13.55 -6.28
N GLU A 77 -10.42 -12.94 -5.57
CA GLU A 77 -11.70 -12.51 -6.16
C GLU A 77 -11.52 -11.39 -7.18
N ARG A 78 -10.59 -10.45 -6.93
CA ARG A 78 -10.23 -9.37 -7.86
C ARG A 78 -9.08 -9.74 -8.80
N ASN A 79 -8.54 -10.96 -8.70
CA ASN A 79 -7.44 -11.46 -9.50
C ASN A 79 -6.20 -10.53 -9.53
N MET A 80 -5.93 -9.80 -8.44
CA MET A 80 -4.78 -8.88 -8.38
C MET A 80 -3.47 -9.60 -8.06
N GLY A 81 -3.55 -10.82 -7.52
CA GLY A 81 -2.38 -11.57 -7.08
C GLY A 81 -1.79 -12.48 -8.15
N GLY A 82 -2.45 -12.67 -9.31
CA GLY A 82 -2.00 -13.58 -10.36
C GLY A 82 -1.52 -14.93 -9.81
N THR A 83 -0.35 -15.39 -10.24
CA THR A 83 0.24 -16.65 -9.73
C THR A 83 0.72 -16.56 -8.29
N PHE A 84 0.98 -15.36 -7.75
CA PHE A 84 1.36 -15.17 -6.35
C PHE A 84 0.21 -15.53 -5.41
N ALA A 85 -1.05 -15.28 -5.82
CA ALA A 85 -2.24 -15.64 -5.05
C ALA A 85 -2.30 -17.15 -4.72
N LEU A 86 -1.80 -18.00 -5.62
CA LEU A 86 -1.88 -19.46 -5.52
C LEU A 86 -0.84 -20.10 -4.59
N ARG A 87 0.11 -19.32 -4.05
CA ARG A 87 1.17 -19.84 -3.19
C ARG A 87 0.66 -20.07 -1.76
N GLU A 88 1.21 -21.04 -1.06
CA GLU A 88 1.00 -21.19 0.40
C GLU A 88 1.58 -20.00 1.16
N ARG A 89 1.02 -19.69 2.34
CA ARG A 89 1.41 -18.53 3.16
C ARG A 89 2.92 -18.48 3.42
N GLU A 90 3.50 -19.60 3.85
CA GLU A 90 4.95 -19.74 4.07
C GLU A 90 5.77 -19.42 2.81
N SER A 91 5.31 -19.86 1.63
CA SER A 91 5.97 -19.56 0.36
C SER A 91 5.84 -18.10 -0.03
N LYS A 92 4.69 -17.48 0.24
CA LYS A 92 4.49 -16.04 0.03
C LYS A 92 5.41 -15.23 0.93
N ASP A 93 5.54 -15.61 2.20
CA ASP A 93 6.37 -14.90 3.17
C ASP A 93 7.85 -15.00 2.80
N ALA A 94 8.35 -16.21 2.51
CA ALA A 94 9.72 -16.40 2.04
C ALA A 94 10.01 -15.61 0.73
N TYR A 95 9.03 -15.54 -0.17
CA TYR A 95 9.14 -14.73 -1.38
C TYR A 95 9.22 -13.24 -1.04
N LEU A 96 8.33 -12.73 -0.18
CA LEU A 96 8.33 -11.33 0.24
C LEU A 96 9.63 -10.94 0.97
N GLU A 97 10.13 -11.78 1.88
CA GLU A 97 11.38 -11.57 2.59
C GLU A 97 12.59 -11.46 1.64
N ALA A 98 12.68 -12.38 0.68
CA ALA A 98 13.77 -12.38 -0.30
C ALA A 98 13.76 -11.09 -1.15
N TYR A 99 12.59 -10.70 -1.68
CA TYR A 99 12.49 -9.49 -2.50
C TYR A 99 12.66 -8.21 -1.68
N PHE A 100 12.20 -8.20 -0.42
CA PHE A 100 12.44 -7.10 0.51
C PHE A 100 13.95 -6.92 0.74
N ALA A 101 14.67 -7.99 1.04
CA ALA A 101 16.12 -7.96 1.22
C ALA A 101 16.83 -7.46 -0.05
N ASN A 102 16.44 -7.97 -1.23
CA ASN A 102 17.02 -7.57 -2.51
C ASN A 102 16.84 -6.07 -2.78
N VAL A 103 15.64 -5.52 -2.58
CA VAL A 103 15.38 -4.09 -2.80
C VAL A 103 16.21 -3.23 -1.84
N LEU A 104 16.35 -3.64 -0.57
CA LEU A 104 17.20 -2.92 0.38
C LEU A 104 18.68 -2.97 -0.01
N GLU A 105 19.17 -4.12 -0.47
CA GLU A 105 20.54 -4.25 -0.94
C GLU A 105 20.80 -3.40 -2.19
N GLU A 106 19.86 -3.39 -3.13
CA GLU A 106 19.93 -2.55 -4.33
C GLU A 106 19.96 -1.06 -3.96
N LEU A 107 19.08 -0.60 -3.07
CA LEU A 107 19.08 0.78 -2.59
C LEU A 107 20.38 1.15 -1.88
N ARG A 108 20.95 0.24 -1.07
CA ARG A 108 22.26 0.46 -0.44
C ARG A 108 23.37 0.57 -1.48
N ALA A 109 23.42 -0.36 -2.44
CA ALA A 109 24.41 -0.32 -3.52
C ALA A 109 24.28 0.98 -4.34
N ASP A 110 23.05 1.41 -4.63
CA ASP A 110 22.77 2.65 -5.34
C ASP A 110 23.27 3.88 -4.58
N THR A 111 23.12 3.93 -3.25
CA THR A 111 23.62 5.04 -2.42
C THR A 111 25.14 5.17 -2.41
N ILE A 112 25.86 4.07 -2.66
CA ILE A 112 27.33 4.05 -2.76
C ILE A 112 27.77 4.41 -4.20
N LYS A 113 27.03 3.91 -5.20
CA LYS A 113 27.45 3.96 -6.62
C LYS A 113 27.00 5.24 -7.33
N TYR A 114 25.83 5.77 -6.98
CA TYR A 114 25.21 6.89 -7.68
C TYR A 114 25.11 8.13 -6.81
N SER A 115 24.89 9.29 -7.44
CA SER A 115 24.63 10.52 -6.71
C SER A 115 23.32 10.42 -5.94
N GLN A 116 23.22 11.13 -4.83
CA GLN A 116 21.97 11.24 -4.07
C GLN A 116 20.80 11.70 -4.95
N HIS A 117 21.05 12.61 -5.89
CA HIS A 117 20.04 13.08 -6.86
C HIS A 117 19.50 11.92 -7.71
N ALA A 118 20.35 11.03 -8.20
CA ALA A 118 19.92 9.87 -8.99
C ALA A 118 19.08 8.87 -8.16
N VAL A 119 19.48 8.61 -6.91
CA VAL A 119 18.73 7.73 -6.00
C VAL A 119 17.36 8.32 -5.67
N LEU A 120 17.30 9.61 -5.32
CA LEU A 120 16.04 10.31 -5.05
C LEU A 120 15.15 10.35 -6.29
N ARG A 121 15.72 10.55 -7.48
CA ARG A 121 14.97 10.52 -8.74
C ARG A 121 14.32 9.15 -8.96
N LYS A 122 15.04 8.05 -8.74
CA LYS A 122 14.49 6.69 -8.81
C LYS A 122 13.28 6.53 -7.87
N LEU A 123 13.40 6.99 -6.62
CA LEU A 123 12.33 6.91 -5.61
C LEU A 123 11.10 7.77 -5.99
N VAL A 124 11.32 9.01 -6.45
CA VAL A 124 10.24 9.90 -6.90
C VAL A 124 9.50 9.31 -8.11
N LEU A 125 10.24 8.79 -9.10
CA LEU A 125 9.63 8.15 -10.26
C LEU A 125 8.82 6.91 -9.86
N ALA A 126 9.33 6.09 -8.95
CA ALA A 126 8.61 4.93 -8.45
C ALA A 126 7.30 5.33 -7.75
N TYR A 127 7.32 6.40 -6.95
CA TYR A 127 6.11 6.92 -6.33
C TYR A 127 5.09 7.44 -7.36
N ILE A 128 5.52 8.19 -8.37
CA ILE A 128 4.62 8.69 -9.42
C ILE A 128 4.01 7.52 -10.21
N SER A 129 4.82 6.53 -10.60
CA SER A 129 4.32 5.32 -11.27
C SER A 129 3.27 4.59 -10.43
N LEU A 130 3.51 4.43 -9.13
CA LEU A 130 2.55 3.80 -8.22
C LEU A 130 1.25 4.59 -8.13
N TYR A 131 1.35 5.92 -7.99
CA TYR A 131 0.18 6.79 -7.95
C TYR A 131 -0.64 6.70 -9.24
N LEU A 132 0.02 6.71 -10.40
CA LEU A 132 -0.64 6.54 -11.70
C LEU A 132 -1.32 5.18 -11.80
N ALA A 133 -0.62 4.09 -11.46
CA ALA A 133 -1.17 2.72 -11.46
C ALA A 133 -2.48 2.63 -10.65
N GLN A 134 -2.46 3.18 -9.43
CA GLN A 134 -3.63 3.20 -8.54
C GLN A 134 -4.76 4.08 -9.09
N THR A 135 -4.44 5.22 -9.69
CA THR A 135 -5.43 6.20 -10.13
C THR A 135 -6.14 5.79 -11.43
N ILE A 136 -5.41 5.24 -12.38
CA ILE A 136 -5.95 4.86 -13.70
C ILE A 136 -6.32 3.38 -13.80
N GLY A 137 -6.04 2.60 -12.75
CA GLY A 137 -6.44 1.20 -12.65
C GLY A 137 -5.62 0.25 -13.54
N VAL A 138 -4.32 0.51 -13.70
CA VAL A 138 -3.40 -0.37 -14.47
C VAL A 138 -2.32 -0.92 -13.54
N ASP A 139 -1.60 -1.96 -13.99
CA ASP A 139 -0.46 -2.46 -13.22
C ASP A 139 0.71 -1.45 -13.18
N TYR A 140 1.62 -1.66 -12.22
CA TYR A 140 2.75 -0.77 -11.99
C TYR A 140 3.70 -0.66 -13.19
N HIS A 141 3.84 -1.73 -13.98
CA HIS A 141 4.70 -1.72 -15.16
C HIS A 141 4.08 -0.85 -16.26
N ALA A 142 2.81 -1.06 -16.59
CA ALA A 142 2.08 -0.23 -17.55
C ALA A 142 2.08 1.26 -17.13
N ALA A 143 1.86 1.55 -15.85
CA ALA A 143 1.92 2.93 -15.34
C ALA A 143 3.31 3.56 -15.48
N THR A 144 4.37 2.76 -15.31
CA THR A 144 5.76 3.22 -15.49
C THR A 144 6.05 3.54 -16.96
N GLU A 145 5.53 2.75 -17.90
CA GLU A 145 5.65 3.03 -19.33
C GLU A 145 4.91 4.31 -19.73
N GLU A 146 3.68 4.50 -19.25
CA GLU A 146 2.91 5.73 -19.46
C GLU A 146 3.60 6.97 -18.88
N LEU A 147 4.21 6.84 -17.70
CA LEU A 147 5.04 7.89 -17.13
C LEU A 147 6.23 8.21 -18.03
N TYR A 148 6.93 7.20 -18.56
CA TYR A 148 8.05 7.44 -19.48
C TYR A 148 7.59 8.12 -20.78
N TYR A 149 6.44 7.76 -21.34
CA TYR A 149 5.88 8.47 -22.49
C TYR A 149 5.59 9.93 -22.16
N LEU A 150 5.03 10.23 -20.99
CA LEU A 150 4.77 11.60 -20.55
C LEU A 150 6.06 12.41 -20.38
N LEU A 151 7.08 11.84 -19.72
CA LEU A 151 8.35 12.51 -19.44
C LEU A 151 9.19 12.79 -20.70
N ARG A 152 8.97 12.02 -21.78
CA ARG A 152 9.67 12.22 -23.07
C ARG A 152 9.01 13.26 -23.97
N LYS A 153 7.78 13.69 -23.67
CA LYS A 153 7.07 14.69 -24.51
C LYS A 153 7.69 16.08 -24.37
N THR A 154 8.05 16.48 -23.16
CA THR A 154 8.65 17.80 -22.89
C THR A 154 9.54 17.75 -21.65
N ASP A 155 10.57 18.59 -21.59
CA ASP A 155 11.49 18.68 -20.45
C ASP A 155 10.84 19.30 -19.20
N SER A 156 9.69 19.98 -19.34
CA SER A 156 9.01 20.65 -18.23
C SER A 156 8.71 19.71 -17.05
N LYS A 157 8.32 18.46 -17.32
CA LYS A 157 8.04 17.48 -16.26
C LYS A 157 9.31 16.98 -15.58
N ASN A 158 10.38 16.80 -16.34
CA ASN A 158 11.68 16.48 -15.76
C ASN A 158 12.18 17.60 -14.84
N ALA A 159 12.04 18.86 -15.25
CA ALA A 159 12.39 20.02 -14.43
C ALA A 159 11.57 20.10 -13.13
N GLN A 160 10.27 19.79 -13.17
CA GLN A 160 9.42 19.74 -11.96
C GLN A 160 9.88 18.66 -10.98
N ILE A 161 10.29 17.49 -11.48
CA ILE A 161 10.84 16.41 -10.65
C ILE A 161 12.17 16.84 -10.03
N ASP A 162 13.05 17.46 -10.81
CA ASP A 162 14.36 17.92 -10.32
C ASP A 162 14.23 19.04 -9.29
N GLU A 163 13.23 19.92 -9.41
CA GLU A 163 12.89 20.92 -8.39
C GLU A 163 12.51 20.26 -7.06
N ILE A 164 11.64 19.24 -7.08
CA ILE A 164 11.23 18.50 -5.88
C ILE A 164 12.44 17.84 -5.22
N ILE A 165 13.28 17.16 -6.00
CA ILE A 165 14.47 16.49 -5.46
C ILE A 165 15.43 17.51 -4.84
N SER A 166 15.64 18.64 -5.52
CA SER A 166 16.51 19.71 -5.01
C SER A 166 16.03 20.26 -3.67
N LYS A 167 14.71 20.41 -3.48
CA LYS A 167 14.12 20.81 -2.19
C LYS A 167 14.37 19.77 -1.10
N ILE A 168 14.16 18.49 -1.39
CA ILE A 168 14.43 17.38 -0.44
C ILE A 168 15.90 17.41 0.00
N GLN A 169 16.82 17.60 -0.93
CA GLN A 169 18.26 17.68 -0.62
C GLN A 169 18.62 18.93 0.18
N ALA A 170 18.00 20.08 -0.12
CA ALA A 170 18.26 21.33 0.60
C ALA A 170 17.79 21.30 2.06
N ASP A 171 16.66 20.65 2.35
CA ASP A 171 16.13 20.53 3.72
C ASP A 171 16.97 19.61 4.61
N GLN A 172 17.85 18.76 4.06
CA GLN A 172 18.81 17.98 4.85
C GLN A 172 19.94 18.82 5.46
N ASN A 173 20.14 20.06 5.00
CA ASN A 173 21.14 20.99 5.54
C ASN A 173 20.58 21.92 6.64
N ARG A 174 19.35 21.66 7.11
CA ARG A 174 18.63 22.52 8.09
C ARG A 174 18.67 21.99 9.53
N PHE A 175 19.42 20.93 9.81
CA PHE A 175 19.61 20.38 11.14
C PHE A 175 21.09 20.25 11.48
#